data_AF-A0A1G1QGW5-F1
#
_entry.id   AF-A0A1G1QGW5-F1
#
_cell.length_a   1.000
_cell.length_b   1.000
_cell.length_c   1.000
_cell.angle_alpha   90.00
_cell.angle_beta   90.00
_cell.angle_gamma   90.00
#
_symmetry.space_group_name_H-M   'P 1'
#
loop_
_entity.id
_entity.type
_entity.pdbx_description
1 polymer ?
#
loop_
_entity_poly.entity_id
_entity_poly.type
_entity_poly.pdbx_seq_one_letter_code
_entity_poly.pdbx_strand_id
1 'polypeptide(L)'
;MKNRVLILPAAVALLFMSSVPVFAEYGSKKGGFQKDTQEKWARDKQKRQEKNQAFKNSLEGKTPEEKSAAIKAHREKEYQDKGNFYEKAHNDHMAAIKERLAGNTKLNEQEKDELISFYEEQYRENATWRNQQYNRNTAFLEEIANSGKTPEEKKEAVKKHFQEQKTEQKGHWEKQRFEKEVKKK
;
A
#
# COMPACT_ATOMS: atom_id res chain seq x y z
N MET A 1 -17.62 25.46 43.03
CA MET A 1 -16.18 25.22 42.88
C MET A 1 -15.96 23.84 42.28
N LYS A 2 -15.31 23.82 41.10
CA LYS A 2 -14.52 22.74 40.47
C LYS A 2 -15.09 21.30 40.41
N ASN A 3 -15.55 20.97 39.20
CA ASN A 3 -15.39 19.73 38.42
C ASN A 3 -14.62 18.55 39.05
N ARG A 4 -15.13 17.34 38.80
CA ARG A 4 -14.43 16.32 37.98
C ARG A 4 -15.39 15.18 37.59
N VAL A 5 -15.70 15.14 36.30
CA VAL A 5 -16.33 14.02 35.61
C VAL A 5 -15.29 12.92 35.48
N LEU A 6 -15.60 11.73 35.98
CA LEU A 6 -14.80 10.52 35.83
C LEU A 6 -15.17 9.89 34.47
N ILE A 7 -14.37 10.16 33.44
CA ILE A 7 -14.48 9.45 32.15
C ILE A 7 -13.54 8.24 32.22
N LEU A 8 -14.12 7.06 32.45
CA LEU A 8 -13.46 5.77 32.28
C LEU A 8 -13.20 5.54 30.78
N PRO A 9 -11.96 5.29 30.33
CA PRO A 9 -11.74 4.82 28.96
C PRO A 9 -12.19 3.35 28.86
N ALA A 10 -13.21 3.12 28.03
CA ALA A 10 -13.63 1.78 27.63
C ALA A 10 -12.50 1.08 26.87
N ALA A 11 -11.96 0.03 27.49
CA ALA A 11 -11.06 -0.92 26.85
C ALA A 11 -11.84 -1.71 25.79
N VAL A 12 -11.53 -1.50 24.51
CA VAL A 12 -11.99 -2.37 23.42
C VAL A 12 -10.92 -3.45 23.21
N ALA A 13 -11.09 -4.55 23.93
CA ALA A 13 -10.46 -5.81 23.60
C ALA A 13 -11.12 -6.38 22.33
N LEU A 14 -10.40 -6.38 21.22
CA LEU A 14 -10.76 -7.19 20.04
C LEU A 14 -9.69 -8.25 19.81
N LEU A 15 -9.98 -9.40 20.44
CA LEU A 15 -9.74 -10.77 20.02
C LEU A 15 -8.74 -10.99 18.88
N PHE A 16 -7.59 -11.53 19.29
CA PHE A 16 -6.73 -12.38 18.47
C PHE A 16 -7.54 -13.53 17.87
N MET A 17 -7.70 -13.53 16.55
CA MET A 17 -7.95 -14.75 15.77
C MET A 17 -6.71 -14.98 14.92
N SER A 18 -5.86 -15.87 15.41
CA SER A 18 -4.73 -16.47 14.70
C SER A 18 -5.23 -17.20 13.46
N SER A 19 -5.26 -16.52 12.32
CA SER A 19 -5.41 -17.20 11.03
C SER A 19 -4.09 -17.89 10.72
N VAL A 20 -4.07 -19.21 10.92
CA VAL A 20 -3.07 -20.13 10.37
C VAL A 20 -2.86 -19.78 8.88
N PRO A 21 -1.62 -19.55 8.40
CA PRO A 21 -1.40 -19.46 6.97
C PRO A 21 -1.64 -20.84 6.37
N VAL A 22 -2.78 -21.01 5.71
CA VAL A 22 -3.00 -22.10 4.76
C VAL A 22 -2.04 -21.86 3.59
N PHE A 23 -0.91 -22.55 3.61
CA PHE A 23 -0.01 -22.62 2.46
C PHE A 23 -0.69 -23.46 1.38
N ALA A 24 -1.38 -22.79 0.45
CA ALA A 24 -1.81 -23.41 -0.78
C ALA A 24 -0.59 -23.53 -1.71
N GLU A 25 -0.07 -24.74 -1.79
CA GLU A 25 0.89 -25.21 -2.78
C GLU A 25 0.26 -25.08 -4.18
N TYR A 26 0.68 -24.10 -4.97
CA TYR A 26 0.26 -23.95 -6.36
C TYR A 26 1.48 -23.85 -7.26
N GLY A 27 1.91 -25.01 -7.77
CA GLY A 27 2.79 -25.10 -8.92
C GLY A 27 2.09 -24.53 -10.16
N SER A 28 2.51 -23.35 -10.63
CA SER A 28 1.94 -22.72 -11.81
C SER A 28 2.79 -23.01 -13.06
N LYS A 29 2.23 -23.78 -14.01
CA LYS A 29 2.70 -23.86 -15.40
C LYS A 29 2.82 -22.46 -16.04
N LYS A 30 3.74 -22.32 -17.00
CA LYS A 30 4.03 -21.09 -17.80
C LYS A 30 2.72 -20.41 -18.26
N GLY A 31 2.30 -19.36 -17.55
CA GLY A 31 1.08 -18.58 -17.83
C GLY A 31 0.11 -18.41 -16.63
N GLY A 32 0.12 -19.32 -15.65
CA GLY A 32 -0.76 -19.24 -14.46
C GLY A 32 -0.41 -18.07 -13.54
N PHE A 33 0.88 -17.89 -13.24
CA PHE A 33 1.38 -16.88 -12.30
C PHE A 33 0.94 -15.45 -12.63
N GLN A 34 0.91 -15.06 -13.91
CA GLN A 34 0.46 -13.72 -14.30
C GLN A 34 -1.04 -13.52 -14.09
N LYS A 35 -1.85 -14.52 -14.42
CA LYS A 35 -3.30 -14.47 -14.24
C LYS A 35 -3.67 -14.50 -12.75
N ASP A 36 -3.05 -15.39 -11.99
CA ASP A 36 -3.26 -15.51 -10.54
C ASP A 36 -2.85 -14.23 -9.80
N THR A 37 -1.77 -13.60 -10.27
CA THR A 37 -1.36 -12.28 -9.77
C THR A 37 -2.43 -11.24 -10.07
N GLN A 38 -2.89 -11.10 -11.32
CA GLN A 38 -3.92 -10.11 -11.65
C GLN A 38 -5.21 -10.29 -10.84
N GLU A 39 -5.66 -11.53 -10.68
CA GLU A 39 -6.84 -11.83 -9.87
C GLU A 39 -6.65 -11.49 -8.39
N LYS A 40 -5.48 -11.82 -7.81
CA LYS A 40 -5.13 -11.47 -6.43
C LYS A 40 -5.17 -9.96 -6.21
N TRP A 41 -4.65 -9.19 -7.16
CA TRP A 41 -4.68 -7.72 -7.12
C TRP A 41 -6.09 -7.15 -7.27
N ALA A 42 -6.92 -7.73 -8.16
CA ALA A 42 -8.31 -7.33 -8.31
C ALA A 42 -9.13 -7.59 -7.05
N ARG A 43 -8.98 -8.79 -6.45
CA ARG A 43 -9.63 -9.16 -5.18
C ARG A 43 -9.22 -8.24 -4.03
N ASP A 44 -7.91 -7.95 -3.90
CA ASP A 44 -7.42 -6.99 -2.90
C ASP A 44 -8.02 -5.59 -3.09
N LYS A 45 -8.04 -5.10 -4.34
CA LYS A 45 -8.62 -3.79 -4.68
C LYS A 45 -10.10 -3.73 -4.29
N GLN A 46 -10.88 -4.76 -4.62
CA GLN A 46 -12.29 -4.84 -4.26
C GLN A 46 -12.49 -4.84 -2.74
N LYS A 47 -11.75 -5.70 -2.02
CA LYS A 47 -11.81 -5.77 -0.55
C LYS A 47 -11.50 -4.42 0.09
N ARG A 48 -10.52 -3.67 -0.44
CA ARG A 48 -10.21 -2.32 0.03
C ARG A 48 -11.32 -1.32 -0.29
N GLN A 49 -12.00 -1.43 -1.43
CA GLN A 49 -13.13 -0.55 -1.74
C GLN A 49 -14.29 -0.78 -0.76
N GLU A 50 -14.61 -2.04 -0.48
CA GLU A 50 -15.65 -2.42 0.49
C GLU A 50 -15.31 -1.94 1.91
N LYS A 51 -14.08 -2.21 2.38
CA LYS A 51 -13.57 -1.69 3.67
C LYS A 51 -13.67 -0.17 3.75
N ASN A 52 -13.26 0.55 2.70
CA ASN A 52 -13.30 2.01 2.68
C ASN A 52 -14.73 2.56 2.67
N GLN A 53 -15.67 1.88 2.02
CA GLN A 53 -17.07 2.26 2.06
C GLN A 53 -17.67 2.03 3.46
N ALA A 54 -17.42 0.86 4.06
CA ALA A 54 -17.84 0.57 5.42
C ALA A 54 -17.24 1.57 6.42
N PHE A 55 -15.97 1.93 6.25
CA PHE A 55 -15.31 2.95 7.06
C PHE A 55 -16.01 4.31 6.96
N LYS A 56 -16.34 4.78 5.74
CA LYS A 56 -17.06 6.05 5.57
C LYS A 56 -18.39 6.06 6.30
N ASN A 57 -19.17 4.98 6.18
CA ASN A 57 -20.46 4.86 6.88
C ASN A 57 -20.26 4.86 8.40
N SER A 58 -19.17 4.26 8.91
CA SER A 58 -18.85 4.26 10.35
C SER A 58 -18.56 5.65 10.92
N LEU A 59 -18.32 6.66 10.08
CA LEU A 59 -18.10 8.04 10.51
C LEU A 59 -19.40 8.82 10.72
N GLU A 60 -20.55 8.29 10.31
CA GLU A 60 -21.84 8.97 10.52
C GLU A 60 -22.14 9.15 12.00
N GLY A 61 -22.72 10.30 12.37
CA GLY A 61 -23.03 10.64 13.77
C GLY A 61 -21.84 10.98 14.68
N LYS A 62 -20.59 10.77 14.25
CA LYS A 62 -19.39 11.12 15.04
C LYS A 62 -19.12 12.62 15.11
N THR A 63 -18.46 13.07 16.17
CA THR A 63 -17.98 14.47 16.25
C THR A 63 -16.80 14.71 15.28
N PRO A 64 -16.47 15.97 14.94
CA PRO A 64 -15.31 16.28 14.11
C PRO A 64 -13.99 15.71 14.64
N GLU A 65 -13.78 15.74 15.95
CA GLU A 65 -12.56 15.24 16.61
C GLU A 65 -12.47 13.72 16.48
N GLU A 66 -13.57 13.02 16.74
CA GLU A 66 -13.67 11.56 16.58
C GLU A 66 -13.47 11.14 15.12
N LYS A 67 -14.04 11.88 14.16
CA LYS A 67 -13.81 11.64 12.73
C LYS A 67 -12.34 11.81 12.37
N SER A 68 -11.70 12.89 12.84
CA SER A 68 -10.28 13.15 12.57
C SER A 68 -9.40 12.02 13.08
N ALA A 69 -9.58 11.62 14.34
CA ALA A 69 -8.85 10.51 14.94
C ALA A 69 -9.08 9.18 14.21
N ALA A 70 -10.33 8.86 13.86
CA ALA A 70 -10.68 7.65 13.13
C ALA A 70 -10.07 7.63 11.72
N ILE A 71 -10.07 8.77 11.00
CA ILE A 71 -9.45 8.91 9.68
C ILE A 71 -7.94 8.71 9.75
N LYS A 72 -7.27 9.29 10.76
CA LYS A 72 -5.83 9.11 10.95
C LYS A 72 -5.48 7.64 11.21
N ALA A 73 -6.20 6.99 12.12
CA ALA A 73 -6.00 5.58 12.43
C ALA A 73 -6.28 4.67 11.22
N HIS A 74 -7.35 4.92 10.47
CA HIS A 74 -7.70 4.15 9.28
C HIS A 74 -6.65 4.28 8.19
N ARG A 75 -6.09 5.49 7.97
CA ARG A 75 -5.03 5.72 6.99
C ARG A 75 -3.72 5.00 7.33
N GLU A 76 -3.30 5.05 8.59
CA GLU A 76 -2.12 4.33 9.08
C GLU A 76 -2.30 2.83 8.86
N LYS A 77 -3.47 2.29 9.23
CA LYS A 77 -3.78 0.87 9.01
C LYS A 77 -3.79 0.49 7.52
N GLU A 78 -4.43 1.28 6.67
CA GLU A 78 -4.43 1.03 5.22
C GLU A 78 -3.04 1.10 4.60
N TYR A 79 -2.16 1.95 5.12
CA TYR A 79 -0.76 2.01 4.69
C TYR A 79 0.00 0.74 5.08
N GLN A 80 -0.14 0.28 6.32
CA GLN A 80 0.46 -0.97 6.79
C GLN A 80 -0.07 -2.20 6.05
N ASP A 81 -1.40 -2.32 5.90
CA ASP A 81 -2.05 -3.41 5.16
C ASP A 81 -1.52 -3.49 3.72
N LYS A 82 -1.36 -2.34 3.04
CA LYS A 82 -0.78 -2.28 1.69
C LYS A 82 0.70 -2.63 1.67
N GLY A 83 1.48 -2.17 2.65
CA GLY A 83 2.89 -2.53 2.80
C GLY A 83 3.07 -4.04 2.84
N ASN A 84 2.33 -4.70 3.72
CA ASN A 84 2.34 -6.16 3.89
C ASN A 84 1.91 -6.89 2.60
N PHE A 85 0.89 -6.39 1.90
CA PHE A 85 0.47 -6.96 0.61
C PHE A 85 1.59 -6.88 -0.44
N TYR A 86 2.26 -5.73 -0.56
CA TYR A 86 3.34 -5.54 -1.52
C TYR A 86 4.58 -6.36 -1.19
N GLU A 87 4.93 -6.47 0.09
CA GLU A 87 6.03 -7.32 0.55
C GLU A 87 5.76 -8.79 0.22
N LYS A 88 4.55 -9.30 0.52
CA LYS A 88 4.19 -10.66 0.14
C LYS A 88 4.26 -10.84 -1.39
N ALA A 89 3.74 -9.89 -2.15
CA ALA A 89 3.79 -9.97 -3.61
C ALA A 89 5.23 -9.95 -4.16
N HIS A 90 6.13 -9.20 -3.54
CA HIS A 90 7.56 -9.21 -3.85
C HIS A 90 8.18 -10.57 -3.59
N ASN A 91 7.98 -11.13 -2.40
CA ASN A 91 8.51 -12.44 -2.03
C ASN A 91 8.02 -13.55 -2.97
N ASP A 92 6.71 -13.56 -3.27
CA ASP A 92 6.10 -14.50 -4.22
C ASP A 92 6.75 -14.36 -5.62
N HIS A 93 7.04 -13.13 -6.07
CA HIS A 93 7.67 -12.85 -7.35
C HIS A 93 9.16 -13.22 -7.39
N MET A 94 9.92 -12.93 -6.33
CA MET A 94 11.33 -13.27 -6.23
C MET A 94 11.53 -14.79 -6.19
N ALA A 95 10.66 -15.53 -5.52
CA ALA A 95 10.67 -16.99 -5.56
C ALA A 95 10.52 -17.51 -6.99
N ALA A 96 9.53 -17.01 -7.74
CA ALA A 96 9.31 -17.38 -9.13
C ALA A 96 10.49 -17.00 -10.06
N ILE A 97 11.13 -15.85 -9.83
CA ILE A 97 12.32 -15.44 -10.59
C ILE A 97 13.48 -16.41 -10.31
N LYS A 98 13.76 -16.71 -9.05
CA LYS A 98 14.87 -17.60 -8.65
C LYS A 98 14.68 -19.00 -9.20
N GLU A 99 13.47 -19.55 -9.12
CA GLU A 99 13.13 -20.86 -9.71
C GLU A 99 13.38 -20.86 -11.23
N ARG A 100 12.93 -19.81 -11.94
CA ARG A 100 13.15 -19.69 -13.38
C ARG A 100 14.63 -19.56 -13.76
N LEU A 101 15.42 -18.83 -12.97
CA LEU A 101 16.85 -18.63 -13.24
C LEU A 101 17.66 -19.89 -12.94
N ALA A 102 17.29 -20.68 -11.93
CA ALA A 102 17.93 -21.95 -11.63
C ALA A 102 17.86 -22.93 -12.80
N GLY A 103 16.72 -22.97 -13.50
CA GLY A 103 16.53 -23.77 -14.71
C GLY A 103 17.08 -23.16 -16.00
N ASN A 104 17.71 -21.97 -15.95
CA ASN A 104 18.18 -21.27 -17.14
C ASN A 104 19.65 -21.63 -17.45
N THR A 105 19.86 -22.35 -18.54
CA THR A 105 21.20 -22.78 -19.01
C THR A 105 21.87 -21.78 -19.96
N LYS A 106 21.17 -20.73 -20.38
CA LYS A 106 21.71 -19.71 -21.30
C LYS A 106 22.42 -18.56 -20.59
N LEU A 107 22.19 -18.41 -19.29
CA LEU A 107 22.79 -17.38 -18.46
C LEU A 107 23.84 -18.00 -17.55
N ASN A 108 24.96 -17.31 -17.39
CA ASN A 108 25.93 -17.63 -16.36
C ASN A 108 25.45 -17.14 -14.98
N GLU A 109 26.15 -17.53 -13.91
CA GLU A 109 25.73 -17.18 -12.54
C GLU A 109 25.77 -15.66 -12.27
N GLN A 110 26.74 -14.94 -12.82
CA GLN A 110 26.81 -13.49 -12.67
C GLN A 110 25.58 -12.80 -13.29
N GLU A 111 25.17 -13.20 -14.49
CA GLU A 111 23.98 -12.66 -15.16
C GLU A 111 22.68 -12.97 -14.38
N LYS A 112 22.59 -14.14 -13.74
CA LYS A 112 21.47 -14.49 -12.87
C LYS A 112 21.43 -13.60 -11.63
N ASP A 113 22.57 -13.39 -10.98
CA ASP A 113 22.69 -12.55 -9.79
C ASP A 113 22.38 -11.08 -10.08
N GLU A 114 22.79 -10.58 -11.25
CA GLU A 114 22.43 -9.23 -11.70
C GLU A 114 20.92 -9.06 -11.89
N LEU A 115 20.23 -10.07 -12.44
CA LEU A 115 18.77 -10.04 -12.60
C LEU A 115 18.07 -10.06 -11.25
N ILE A 116 18.52 -10.90 -10.31
CA ILE A 116 17.99 -10.94 -8.94
C ILE A 116 18.17 -9.57 -8.28
N SER A 117 19.38 -9.02 -8.36
CA SER A 117 19.71 -7.72 -7.77
C SER A 117 18.88 -6.58 -8.35
N PHE A 118 18.65 -6.60 -9.66
CA PHE A 118 17.80 -5.62 -10.34
C PHE A 118 16.36 -5.62 -9.79
N TYR A 119 15.73 -6.79 -9.65
CA TYR A 119 14.36 -6.87 -9.14
C TYR A 119 14.25 -6.51 -7.66
N GLU A 120 15.26 -6.83 -6.85
CA GLU A 120 15.36 -6.39 -5.45
C GLU A 120 15.49 -4.86 -5.35
N GLU A 121 16.33 -4.24 -6.18
CA GLU A 121 16.49 -2.78 -6.21
C GLU A 121 15.17 -2.10 -6.60
N GLN A 122 14.51 -2.58 -7.66
CA GLN A 122 13.20 -2.07 -8.07
C GLN A 122 12.17 -2.16 -6.94
N TYR A 123 12.17 -3.23 -6.15
CA TYR A 123 11.28 -3.31 -4.99
C TYR A 123 11.62 -2.26 -3.92
N ARG A 124 12.91 -2.10 -3.58
CA ARG A 124 13.39 -1.10 -2.60
C ARG A 124 13.07 0.32 -3.02
N GLU A 125 13.32 0.68 -4.27
CA GLU A 125 12.99 1.99 -4.83
C GLU A 125 11.49 2.26 -4.72
N ASN A 126 10.67 1.28 -5.11
CA ASN A 126 9.22 1.40 -5.03
C ASN A 126 8.71 1.49 -3.58
N ALA A 127 9.31 0.77 -2.64
CA ALA A 127 8.98 0.88 -1.22
C ALA A 127 9.34 2.26 -0.67
N THR A 128 10.55 2.74 -0.96
CA THR A 128 11.01 4.08 -0.59
C THR A 128 10.09 5.16 -1.13
N TRP A 129 9.75 5.10 -2.42
CA TRP A 129 8.84 6.05 -3.04
C TRP A 129 7.46 6.05 -2.38
N ARG A 130 6.89 4.87 -2.10
CA ARG A 130 5.59 4.77 -1.40
C ARG A 130 5.65 5.39 0.00
N ASN A 131 6.72 5.15 0.75
CA ASN A 131 6.91 5.69 2.09
C ASN A 131 7.04 7.22 2.05
N GLN A 132 7.79 7.76 1.09
CA GLN A 132 7.90 9.21 0.87
C GLN A 132 6.54 9.83 0.55
N GLN A 133 5.77 9.21 -0.34
CA GLN A 133 4.43 9.68 -0.70
C GLN A 133 3.46 9.61 0.49
N TYR A 134 3.53 8.56 1.31
CA TYR A 134 2.76 8.46 2.54
C TYR A 134 3.08 9.61 3.50
N ASN A 135 4.37 9.84 3.79
CA ASN A 135 4.81 10.89 4.70
C ASN A 135 4.43 12.29 4.18
N ARG A 136 4.63 12.56 2.88
CA ARG A 136 4.19 13.81 2.23
C ARG A 136 2.68 14.02 2.39
N ASN A 137 1.89 12.97 2.19
CA ASN A 137 0.44 13.05 2.33
C ASN A 137 -0.02 13.31 3.75
N THR A 138 0.56 12.60 4.72
CA THR A 138 0.25 12.80 6.13
C THR A 138 0.59 14.22 6.56
N ALA A 139 1.79 14.71 6.24
CA ALA A 139 2.22 16.07 6.56
C ALA A 139 1.31 17.13 5.92
N PHE A 140 1.03 17.01 4.62
CA PHE A 140 0.16 17.95 3.91
C PHE A 140 -1.26 17.99 4.49
N LEU A 141 -1.82 16.84 4.85
CA LEU A 141 -3.19 16.79 5.38
C LEU A 141 -3.27 17.34 6.81
N GLU A 142 -2.22 17.15 7.61
CA GLU A 142 -2.09 17.78 8.93
C GLU A 142 -1.94 19.30 8.80
N GLU A 143 -1.12 19.78 7.86
CA GLU A 143 -0.97 21.21 7.57
C GLU A 143 -2.29 21.85 7.14
N ILE A 144 -2.98 21.26 6.16
CA ILE A 144 -4.26 21.79 5.65
C ILE A 144 -5.33 21.76 6.74
N ALA A 145 -5.39 20.72 7.56
CA ALA A 145 -6.34 20.65 8.67
C ALA A 145 -6.16 21.83 9.64
N ASN A 146 -4.91 22.15 9.99
CA ASN A 146 -4.55 23.22 10.92
C ASN A 146 -4.47 24.61 10.28
N SER A 147 -4.61 24.73 8.96
CA SER A 147 -4.58 26.01 8.27
C SER A 147 -5.83 26.87 8.56
N GLY A 148 -5.66 28.19 8.51
CA GLY A 148 -6.76 29.17 8.60
C GLY A 148 -7.63 29.28 7.34
N LYS A 149 -7.52 28.34 6.40
CA LYS A 149 -8.28 28.31 5.14
C LYS A 149 -9.76 28.02 5.37
N THR A 150 -10.61 28.49 4.47
CA THR A 150 -12.03 28.12 4.45
C THR A 150 -12.22 26.63 4.06
N PRO A 151 -13.36 26.00 4.37
CA PRO A 151 -13.62 24.62 3.95
C PRO A 151 -13.47 24.40 2.44
N GLU A 152 -13.90 25.35 1.62
CA GLU A 152 -13.81 25.33 0.16
C GLU A 152 -12.36 25.39 -0.30
N GLU A 153 -11.56 26.28 0.28
CA GLU A 153 -10.12 26.40 0.00
C GLU A 153 -9.35 25.14 0.42
N LYS A 154 -9.68 24.55 1.58
CA LYS A 154 -9.08 23.28 2.03
C LYS A 154 -9.41 22.17 1.04
N LYS A 155 -10.66 22.08 0.59
CA LYS A 155 -11.09 21.08 -0.41
C LYS A 155 -10.35 21.22 -1.73
N GLU A 156 -10.20 22.44 -2.24
CA GLU A 156 -9.50 22.67 -3.51
C GLU A 156 -7.99 22.40 -3.38
N ALA A 157 -7.37 22.80 -2.27
CA ALA A 157 -5.97 22.48 -1.99
C ALA A 157 -5.74 20.96 -1.95
N VAL A 158 -6.61 20.21 -1.25
CA VAL A 158 -6.54 18.75 -1.19
C VAL A 158 -6.69 18.13 -2.57
N LYS A 159 -7.64 18.60 -3.38
CA LYS A 159 -7.86 18.12 -4.74
C LYS A 159 -6.63 18.34 -5.62
N LYS A 160 -6.06 19.55 -5.58
CA LYS A 160 -4.86 19.92 -6.35
C LYS A 160 -3.67 19.03 -5.99
N HIS A 161 -3.37 18.89 -4.69
CA HIS A 161 -2.28 18.05 -4.19
C HIS A 161 -2.39 16.60 -4.70
N PHE A 162 -3.58 16.00 -4.60
CA PHE A 162 -3.78 14.63 -5.09
C PHE A 162 -3.83 14.50 -6.62
N GLN A 163 -4.12 15.58 -7.36
CA GLN A 163 -3.97 15.59 -8.81
C GLN A 163 -2.51 15.61 -9.23
N GLU A 164 -1.68 16.43 -8.59
CA GLU A 164 -0.24 16.48 -8.83
C GLU A 164 0.42 15.13 -8.54
N GLN A 165 0.05 14.50 -7.42
CA GLN A 165 0.54 13.16 -7.08
C GLN A 165 0.16 12.09 -8.09
N LYS A 166 -1.02 12.16 -8.72
CA LYS A 166 -1.39 11.21 -9.78
C LYS A 166 -0.45 11.32 -10.98
N THR A 167 -0.05 12.54 -11.33
CA THR A 167 0.89 12.80 -12.42
C THR A 167 2.29 12.30 -12.05
N GLU A 168 2.80 12.63 -10.86
CA GLU A 168 4.07 12.11 -10.34
C GLU A 168 4.09 10.57 -10.34
N GLN A 169 3.01 9.96 -9.87
CA GLN A 169 2.84 8.52 -9.82
C GLN A 169 2.89 7.89 -11.20
N LYS A 170 2.21 8.49 -12.19
CA LYS A 170 2.25 8.01 -13.58
C LYS A 170 3.69 8.00 -14.10
N GLY A 171 4.42 9.11 -13.94
CA GLY A 171 5.82 9.21 -14.37
C GLY A 171 6.73 8.19 -13.69
N HIS A 172 6.57 7.99 -12.38
CA HIS A 172 7.32 6.97 -11.63
C HIS A 172 7.11 5.56 -12.20
N TRP A 173 5.86 5.18 -12.47
CA TRP A 173 5.56 3.85 -13.01
C TRP A 173 5.98 3.67 -14.46
N GLU A 174 5.95 4.73 -15.27
CA GLU A 174 6.48 4.71 -16.63
C GLU A 174 8.00 4.49 -16.63
N LYS A 175 8.73 5.18 -15.76
CA LYS A 175 10.17 4.97 -15.57
C LYS A 175 10.48 3.51 -15.18
N GLN A 176 9.80 2.98 -14.17
CA GLN A 176 10.00 1.60 -13.71
C GLN A 176 9.64 0.56 -14.78
N ARG A 177 8.64 0.84 -15.62
CA ARG A 177 8.31 -0.03 -16.75
C ARG A 177 9.43 -0.03 -17.77
N PHE A 178 9.93 1.15 -18.14
CA PHE A 178 11.02 1.29 -19.10
C PHE A 178 12.29 0.57 -18.63
N GLU A 179 12.69 0.75 -17.37
CA GLU A 179 13.84 0.05 -16.77
C GLU A 179 13.71 -1.48 -16.87
N LYS A 180 12.51 -2.01 -16.58
CA LYS A 180 12.21 -3.45 -16.72
C LYS A 180 12.25 -3.93 -18.15
N GLU A 181 11.82 -3.12 -19.12
CA GLU A 181 11.86 -3.47 -20.54
C GLU A 181 13.29 -3.50 -21.06
N VAL A 182 14.14 -2.56 -20.63
CA VAL A 182 15.57 -2.54 -20.95
C VAL A 182 16.27 -3.78 -20.39
N LYS A 183 16.02 -4.15 -19.12
CA LYS A 183 16.69 -5.31 -18.49
C LYS A 183 16.20 -6.67 -19.00
N LYS A 184 15.09 -6.73 -19.74
CA LYS A 184 14.56 -7.95 -20.37
C LYS A 184 15.19 -8.26 -21.74
N LYS A 185 15.84 -7.29 -22.37
CA LYS A 185 16.55 -7.44 -23.64
C LYS A 185 17.93 -8.02 -23.38
#